data_AF-A0A2L2Z3N9-F1
#
_entry.id   AF-A0A2L2Z3N9-F1
#
_cell.length_a   1.000
_cell.length_b   1.000
_cell.length_c   1.000
_cell.angle_alpha   90.00
_cell.angle_beta   90.00
_cell.angle_gamma   90.00
#
_symmetry.space_group_name_H-M   'P 1'
#
loop_
_entity.id
_entity.type
_entity.pdbx_description
1 polymer ?
#
loop_
_entity_poly.entity_id
_entity_poly.type
_entity_poly.pdbx_seq_one_letter_code
_entity_poly.pdbx_strand_id
1 'polypeptide(L)'
;GYIRGPNGTCIRPTECPRVPGEYEEYSECGTSCPLHCSNITTSSSTPCPTICVKGCFCKAGYVRGPNGKCILQSTCPLNCGEYEEY
;
A
#
# COMPACT_ATOMS: atom_id res chain seq x y z
N GLY A 1 10.35 -6.40 -18.66
CA GLY A 1 10.07 -5.15 -17.94
C GLY A 1 10.31 -5.37 -16.46
N TYR A 2 10.84 -4.38 -15.76
CA TYR A 2 11.04 -4.38 -14.31
C TYR A 2 10.06 -3.42 -13.67
N ILE A 3 9.70 -3.66 -12.40
CA ILE A 3 8.76 -2.86 -11.63
C ILE A 3 9.40 -2.42 -10.30
N ARG A 4 8.85 -1.36 -9.71
CA ARG A 4 9.35 -0.80 -8.46
C ARG A 4 8.97 -1.72 -7.28
N GLY A 5 9.98 -2.27 -6.62
CA GLY A 5 9.88 -3.10 -5.43
C GLY A 5 9.78 -2.27 -4.15
N PRO A 6 9.60 -2.95 -3.00
CA PRO A 6 9.25 -2.32 -1.73
C PRO A 6 10.32 -1.36 -1.18
N ASN A 7 11.58 -1.53 -1.57
CA ASN A 7 12.71 -0.67 -1.19
C ASN A 7 13.15 0.28 -2.32
N GLY A 8 12.28 0.52 -3.32
CA GLY A 8 12.62 1.32 -4.50
C GLY A 8 13.54 0.61 -5.50
N THR A 9 13.76 -0.70 -5.33
CA THR A 9 14.53 -1.54 -6.25
C THR A 9 13.74 -1.88 -7.52
N CYS A 10 14.41 -2.26 -8.60
CA CYS A 10 13.76 -2.75 -9.82
C CYS A 10 13.70 -4.28 -9.79
N ILE A 11 12.53 -4.84 -9.52
CA ILE A 11 12.30 -6.29 -9.42
C ILE A 11 11.43 -6.80 -10.58
N ARG A 12 11.42 -8.10 -10.87
CA ARG A 12 10.48 -8.69 -11.84
C ARG A 12 9.07 -8.82 -11.21
N PRO A 13 8.00 -8.84 -12.02
CA PRO A 13 6.65 -9.12 -11.54
C PRO A 13 6.52 -10.43 -10.74
N THR A 14 7.32 -11.43 -11.09
CA THR A 14 7.39 -12.72 -10.38
C THR A 14 8.03 -12.64 -9.00
N GLU A 15 8.76 -11.55 -8.73
CA GLU A 15 9.44 -11.26 -7.46
C GLU A 15 8.59 -10.34 -6.57
N CYS A 16 7.36 -9.97 -6.97
CA CYS A 16 6.38 -9.49 -6.00
C CYS A 16 6.24 -10.59 -4.93
N PRO A 17 6.44 -10.25 -3.66
CA PRO A 17 6.67 -11.24 -2.64
C PRO A 17 5.47 -12.18 -2.47
N ARG A 18 5.72 -13.48 -2.63
CA ARG A 18 4.74 -14.57 -2.45
C ARG A 18 4.75 -15.16 -1.03
N VAL A 19 5.43 -14.48 -0.10
CA VAL A 19 5.77 -14.99 1.24
C VAL A 19 4.62 -14.67 2.21
N PRO A 20 4.26 -15.55 3.16
CA PRO A 20 3.22 -15.26 4.15
C PRO A 20 3.55 -14.00 4.97
N GLY A 21 2.66 -12.99 4.90
CA GLY A 21 2.84 -11.66 5.47
C GLY A 21 3.01 -10.55 4.43
N GLU A 22 3.11 -10.89 3.15
CA GLU A 22 3.27 -9.95 2.05
C GLU A 22 1.95 -9.93 1.25
N TYR A 23 0.97 -9.21 1.79
CA TYR A 23 -0.34 -9.02 1.15
C TYR A 23 -0.26 -8.06 -0.04
N GLU A 24 0.71 -8.29 -0.93
CA GLU A 24 0.93 -7.56 -2.17
C GLU A 24 0.59 -8.45 -3.38
N GLU A 25 -0.04 -7.86 -4.38
CA GLU A 25 -0.30 -8.48 -5.67
C GLU A 25 0.30 -7.64 -6.79
N TYR A 26 0.84 -8.31 -7.80
CA TYR A 26 1.23 -7.63 -9.02
C TYR A 26 -0.02 -7.18 -9.77
N SER A 27 -0.09 -5.89 -10.08
CA SER A 27 -1.10 -5.37 -11.01
C SER A 27 -0.41 -4.64 -12.16
N GLU A 28 -0.91 -4.88 -13.36
CA GLU A 28 -0.55 -4.11 -14.55
C GLU A 28 -1.23 -2.74 -14.60
N CYS A 29 -2.26 -2.54 -13.77
CA CYS A 29 -3.04 -1.32 -13.73
C CYS A 29 -3.49 -1.08 -12.28
N GLY A 30 -2.54 -0.76 -11.41
CA GLY A 30 -2.81 -0.36 -10.03
C GLY A 30 -2.84 1.16 -9.86
N THR A 31 -3.32 1.60 -8.69
CA THR A 31 -3.40 3.02 -8.34
C THR A 31 -2.01 3.64 -8.20
N SER A 32 -1.82 4.84 -8.73
CA SER A 32 -0.60 5.63 -8.47
C SER A 32 -0.53 6.17 -7.03
N CYS A 33 -1.65 6.13 -6.29
CA CYS A 33 -1.74 6.56 -4.89
C CYS A 33 -2.14 5.36 -4.03
N PRO A 34 -1.18 4.53 -3.60
CA PRO A 34 -1.47 3.45 -2.67
C PRO A 34 -1.89 4.01 -1.31
N LEU A 35 -2.83 3.33 -0.66
CA LEU A 35 -3.23 3.65 0.71
C LEU A 35 -2.09 3.27 1.68
N HIS A 36 -1.76 4.20 2.57
CA HIS A 36 -0.82 4.01 3.67
C HIS A 36 -1.53 4.20 5.00
N CYS A 37 -1.07 3.52 6.07
CA CYS A 37 -1.61 3.77 7.41
C CYS A 37 -1.54 5.24 7.82
N SER A 38 -0.52 5.98 7.36
CA SER A 38 -0.37 7.42 7.63
C SER A 38 -1.35 8.31 6.87
N ASN A 39 -1.96 7.83 5.78
CA ASN A 39 -2.85 8.63 4.92
C ASN A 39 -4.26 8.05 4.84
N ILE A 40 -4.58 7.03 5.65
CA ILE A 40 -5.84 6.29 5.54
C ILE A 40 -7.08 7.14 5.85
N THR A 41 -6.92 8.16 6.69
CA THR A 41 -7.96 9.13 7.07
C THR A 41 -8.06 10.28 6.06
N THR A 42 -6.95 10.64 5.41
CA THR A 42 -6.85 11.79 4.50
C THR A 42 -7.06 11.43 3.03
N SER A 43 -6.91 10.15 2.67
CA SER A 43 -6.95 9.69 1.27
C SER A 43 -8.30 9.90 0.56
N SER A 44 -9.41 10.13 1.27
CA SER A 44 -10.66 10.56 0.63
C SER A 44 -10.60 11.97 0.03
N SER A 45 -9.61 12.80 0.43
CA SER A 45 -9.54 14.21 0.03
C SER A 45 -8.41 14.50 -0.97
N THR A 46 -7.49 13.57 -1.21
CA THR A 46 -6.41 13.78 -2.19
C THR A 46 -6.84 13.30 -3.57
N PRO A 47 -6.88 14.18 -4.59
CA PRO A 47 -7.17 13.75 -5.96
C PRO A 47 -6.09 12.78 -6.43
N CYS A 48 -6.45 11.52 -6.60
CA CYS A 48 -5.57 10.54 -7.20
C CYS A 48 -5.78 10.52 -8.73
N PRO A 49 -4.71 10.66 -9.54
CA PRO A 49 -4.84 10.57 -10.98
C PRO A 49 -5.38 9.19 -11.39
N THR A 50 -6.26 9.17 -12.39
CA THR A 50 -6.83 7.95 -12.99
C THR A 50 -5.82 7.15 -13.82
N ILE A 51 -4.57 7.62 -13.90
CA ILE A 51 -3.50 6.90 -14.56
C ILE A 51 -3.09 5.69 -13.71
N CYS A 52 -3.13 4.52 -14.33
CA CYS A 52 -2.69 3.32 -13.67
C CYS A 52 -1.22 3.02 -13.96
N VAL A 53 -0.57 2.40 -12.98
CA VAL A 53 0.86 2.07 -13.03
C VAL A 53 1.06 0.58 -12.78
N LYS A 54 2.12 0.04 -13.38
CA LYS A 54 2.53 -1.37 -13.22
C LYS A 54 3.39 -1.51 -11.98
N GLY A 55 3.03 -2.40 -11.07
CA GLY A 55 3.74 -2.53 -9.79
C GLY A 55 3.18 -3.62 -8.87
N CYS A 56 3.80 -3.77 -7.70
CA CYS A 56 3.23 -4.54 -6.59
C CYS A 56 2.38 -3.58 -5.75
N PHE A 57 1.12 -3.95 -5.50
CA PHE A 57 0.17 -3.16 -4.71
C PHE A 57 -0.38 -4.01 -3.58
N CYS A 58 -0.72 -3.40 -2.45
CA CYS A 58 -1.42 -4.12 -1.41
C CYS A 58 -2.75 -4.68 -1.96
N LYS A 59 -3.05 -5.93 -1.61
CA LYS A 59 -4.33 -6.58 -1.91
C LYS A 59 -5.49 -5.73 -1.41
N ALA A 60 -6.66 -5.89 -2.00
CA ALA A 60 -7.88 -5.24 -1.52
C ALA A 60 -8.09 -5.49 -0.01
N GLY A 61 -8.31 -4.42 0.76
CA GLY A 61 -8.44 -4.46 2.22
C GLY A 61 -7.12 -4.37 3.00
N TYR A 62 -5.98 -4.33 2.31
CA TYR A 62 -4.66 -4.14 2.89
C TYR A 62 -4.09 -2.78 2.49
N VAL A 63 -3.32 -2.19 3.39
CA VAL A 63 -2.70 -0.88 3.23
C VAL A 63 -1.22 -0.96 3.61
N ARG A 64 -0.42 -0.06 3.05
CA ARG A 64 1.02 -0.05 3.30
C ARG A 64 1.28 0.49 4.70
N GLY A 65 1.74 -0.39 5.59
CA GLY A 65 2.11 -0.08 6.95
C GLY A 65 3.42 0.71 7.04
N PRO A 66 3.76 1.21 8.24
CA PRO A 66 4.99 1.99 8.46
C PRO A 66 6.27 1.22 8.14
N ASN A 67 6.24 -0.10 8.28
CA ASN A 67 7.37 -0.98 7.96
C ASN A 67 7.48 -1.31 6.46
N GLY A 68 6.70 -0.64 5.59
CA GLY A 68 6.66 -0.91 4.16
C GLY A 68 5.92 -2.20 3.77
N LYS A 69 5.37 -2.94 4.75
CA LYS A 69 4.58 -4.17 4.54
C LYS A 69 3.11 -3.86 4.40
N CYS A 70 2.40 -4.63 3.59
CA CYS A 70 0.95 -4.56 3.55
C CYS A 70 0.35 -5.22 4.79
N ILE A 71 -0.45 -4.47 5.53
CA ILE A 71 -1.17 -4.93 6.72
C ILE A 71 -2.65 -4.59 6.56
N LEU A 72 -3.51 -5.25 7.32
CA LEU A 72 -4.92 -4.89 7.35
C LEU A 72 -5.07 -3.43 7.80
N GLN A 73 -5.99 -2.71 7.19
CA GLN A 73 -6.36 -1.36 7.62
C GLN A 73 -6.67 -1.31 9.12
N SER A 74 -7.33 -2.35 9.65
CA SER A 74 -7.64 -2.50 11.08
C SER A 74 -6.42 -2.80 11.96
N THR A 75 -5.29 -3.22 11.38
CA THR A 75 -4.02 -3.52 12.07
C THR A 75 -3.01 -2.38 11.87
N CYS A 76 -3.38 -1.31 11.17
CA CYS A 76 -2.59 -0.10 11.22
C CYS A 76 -2.35 0.25 12.67
N PRO A 77 -1.10 0.54 13.08
CA PRO A 77 -0.87 1.09 14.40
C PRO A 77 -1.71 2.36 14.44
N LEU A 78 -2.78 2.30 15.24
CA LEU A 78 -3.50 3.46 15.66
C LEU A 78 -2.44 4.27 16.40
N ASN A 79 -1.77 5.17 15.69
CA ASN A 79 -1.51 6.43 16.31
C ASN A 79 -2.91 6.96 16.57
N CYS A 80 -3.49 6.61 17.73
CA CYS A 80 -4.57 7.38 18.32
C CYS A 80 -4.02 8.80 18.34
N GLY A 81 -4.34 9.57 17.30
CA GLY A 81 -3.96 10.95 17.20
C GLY A 81 -4.83 11.66 18.22
N GLU A 82 -4.35 11.74 19.45
CA GLU A 82 -4.61 12.76 20.48
C GLU A 82 -6.06 13.18 20.80
N TYR A 83 -7.10 12.64 20.17
CA TYR A 83 -8.49 13.09 20.32
C TYR A 83 -9.49 11.93 20.23
N GLU A 84 -9.28 10.90 21.03
CA GLU A 84 -10.40 10.05 21.44
C GLU A 84 -11.28 10.93 22.36
N GLU A 85 -12.38 11.49 21.84
CA GLU A 85 -13.40 12.13 22.68
C GLU A 85 -14.20 11.05 23.43
N TYR A 86 -14.23 11.17 24.76
CA TYR A 86 -15.02 10.37 25.71
C TYR A 86 -16.45 10.89 25.82
#